data_AF-S4T9L4-F1
#
_entry.id   AF-S4T9L4-F1
#
_cell.length_a   1.000
_cell.length_b   1.000
_cell.length_c   1.000
_cell.angle_alpha   90.00
_cell.angle_beta   90.00
_cell.angle_gamma   90.00
#
_symmetry.space_group_name_H-M   'P 1'
#
loop_
_entity.id
_entity.type
_entity.pdbx_description
1 polymer ?
#
loop_
_entity_poly.entity_id
_entity_poly.type
_entity_poly.pdbx_seq_one_letter_code
_entity_poly.pdbx_strand_id
1 'polypeptide(L)'
;LRWALGSIEIFLSHHCPLWYGYGGKLKLLERLAYINTIVYPFTSIPLLAYCTIPAVCLLTGKFIIPTLNNLASIWFLALFISIIATSVLELR
;
A
#
# COMPACT_ATOMS: atom_id res chain seq x y z
N LEU A 1 6.27 15.29 -8.38
CA LEU A 1 6.90 14.48 -9.45
C LEU A 1 8.38 14.22 -9.22
N ARG A 2 9.23 15.24 -9.03
CA ARG A 2 10.69 15.06 -8.81
C ARG A 2 11.06 14.02 -7.73
N TRP A 3 10.32 14.00 -6.63
CA TRP A 3 10.55 13.04 -5.53
C TRP A 3 10.19 11.60 -5.91
N ALA A 4 9.06 11.38 -6.60
CA ALA A 4 8.67 10.07 -7.10
C ALA A 4 9.65 9.55 -8.17
N LEU A 5 10.10 10.44 -9.08
CA LEU A 5 11.11 10.12 -10.09
C LEU A 5 12.44 9.74 -9.43
N GLY A 6 12.89 10.51 -8.43
CA GLY A 6 14.10 10.17 -7.67
C GLY A 6 13.99 8.83 -6.96
N SER A 7 12.85 8.51 -6.35
CA SER A 7 12.64 7.18 -5.74
C SER A 7 12.69 6.04 -6.76
N ILE A 8 12.09 6.22 -7.94
CA ILE A 8 12.12 5.21 -9.02
C ILE A 8 13.54 5.06 -9.60
N GLU A 9 14.28 6.16 -9.75
CA GLU A 9 15.67 6.14 -10.22
C GLU A 9 16.58 5.37 -9.27
N ILE A 10 16.42 5.56 -7.96
CA ILE A 10 17.16 4.79 -6.94
C ILE A 10 16.75 3.31 -6.94
N PHE A 11 15.46 3.01 -7.16
CA PHE A 11 14.97 1.63 -7.27
C PHE A 11 15.62 0.88 -8.44
N LEU A 12 15.71 1.53 -9.61
CA LEU A 12 16.26 0.95 -10.84
C LEU A 12 17.79 0.99 -10.89
N SER A 13 18.43 1.70 -9.95
CA SER A 13 19.88 1.80 -9.83
C SER A 13 20.48 0.59 -9.11
N HIS A 14 21.80 0.40 -9.28
CA HIS A 14 22.59 -0.62 -8.58
C HIS A 14 22.59 -0.42 -7.04
N HIS A 15 22.12 0.72 -6.54
CA HIS A 15 22.08 1.07 -5.13
C HIS A 15 20.73 0.71 -4.47
N CYS A 16 19.92 -0.13 -5.12
CA CYS A 16 18.63 -0.54 -4.60
C CYS A 16 18.78 -1.30 -3.27
N PRO A 17 18.19 -0.82 -2.15
CA PRO A 17 18.34 -1.44 -0.83
C PRO A 17 17.70 -2.83 -0.71
N LEU A 18 16.97 -3.27 -1.74
CA LEU A 18 16.46 -4.64 -1.88
C LEU A 18 17.59 -5.67 -2.12
N TRP A 19 18.66 -5.28 -2.82
CA TRP A 19 19.79 -6.18 -3.14
C TRP A 19 21.13 -5.65 -2.63
N TYR A 20 21.23 -4.34 -2.41
CA TYR A 20 22.47 -3.68 -2.01
C TYR A 20 22.70 -3.76 -0.49
N GLY A 21 23.95 -3.98 -0.08
CA GLY A 21 24.38 -3.86 1.31
C GLY A 21 23.97 -5.00 2.26
N TYR A 22 23.75 -6.23 1.76
CA TYR A 22 23.42 -7.41 2.59
C TYR A 22 24.56 -7.86 3.55
N GLY A 23 25.78 -7.34 3.38
CA GLY A 23 26.92 -7.55 4.29
C GLY A 23 27.27 -6.34 5.17
N GLY A 24 26.41 -5.33 5.25
CA GLY A 24 26.64 -4.10 6.02
C GLY A 24 26.13 -4.14 7.46
N LYS A 25 26.37 -3.06 8.21
CA LYS A 25 25.93 -2.87 9.62
C LYS A 25 24.48 -2.34 9.75
N LEU A 26 23.68 -2.34 8.68
CA LEU A 26 22.34 -1.77 8.70
C LEU A 26 21.36 -2.64 9.50
N LYS A 27 20.56 -2.00 10.36
CA LYS A 27 19.50 -2.69 11.10
C LYS A 27 18.38 -3.09 10.13
N LEU A 28 17.72 -4.22 10.41
CA LEU A 28 16.67 -4.76 9.54
C LEU A 28 15.46 -3.82 9.44
N LEU A 29 15.04 -3.18 10.53
CA LEU A 29 13.94 -2.20 10.52
C LEU A 29 14.28 -0.95 9.69
N GLU A 30 15.54 -0.52 9.74
CA GLU A 30 16.02 0.63 8.97
C GLU A 30 16.00 0.32 7.46
N ARG A 31 16.40 -0.90 7.09
CA ARG A 31 16.27 -1.39 5.71
C ARG A 31 14.81 -1.42 5.25
N LEU A 32 13.87 -1.88 6.09
CA LEU A 32 12.45 -1.89 5.75
C LEU A 32 11.92 -0.47 5.52
N ALA A 33 12.33 0.50 6.33
CA ALA A 33 11.97 1.91 6.12
C ALA A 33 12.49 2.43 4.77
N TYR A 34 13.75 2.13 4.41
CA TYR A 34 14.32 2.50 3.11
C TYR A 34 13.58 1.86 1.92
N ILE A 35 13.22 0.58 2.03
CA ILE A 35 12.43 -0.11 0.99
C ILE A 35 11.06 0.57 0.85
N ASN A 36 10.40 0.90 1.96
CA ASN A 36 9.08 1.55 1.94
C ASN A 36 9.11 2.90 1.20
N THR A 37 10.14 3.73 1.42
CA THR A 37 10.29 5.04 0.73
C THR A 37 10.51 4.90 -0.78
N ILE A 38 11.15 3.83 -1.22
CA ILE A 38 11.45 3.59 -2.64
C ILE A 38 10.25 2.97 -3.37
N VAL A 39 9.50 2.11 -2.68
CA VAL A 39 8.31 1.44 -3.24
C VAL A 39 7.08 2.35 -3.23
N TYR A 40 7.06 3.39 -2.37
CA TYR A 40 5.98 4.40 -2.29
C TYR A 40 5.38 4.83 -3.64
N PRO A 41 6.15 5.26 -4.68
CA PRO A 41 5.57 5.66 -5.96
C PRO A 41 4.83 4.52 -6.69
N PHE A 42 5.23 3.26 -6.53
CA PHE A 42 4.56 2.12 -7.16
C PHE A 42 3.19 1.82 -6.56
N THR A 43 2.94 2.23 -5.31
CA THR A 43 1.61 2.08 -4.67
C THR A 43 0.51 2.89 -5.38
N SER A 44 0.88 3.86 -6.22
CA SER A 44 -0.07 4.64 -7.02
C SER A 44 -0.78 3.81 -8.11
N ILE A 45 -0.12 2.78 -8.66
CA ILE A 45 -0.68 1.91 -9.72
C ILE A 45 -1.87 1.10 -9.20
N PRO A 46 -1.75 0.31 -8.10
CA PRO A 46 -2.90 -0.41 -7.55
C PRO A 46 -3.96 0.54 -7.00
N LEU A 47 -3.58 1.73 -6.51
CA LEU A 47 -4.55 2.74 -6.09
C LEU A 47 -5.41 3.23 -7.26
N LEU A 48 -4.80 3.52 -8.41
CA LEU A 48 -5.53 3.88 -9.63
C LEU A 48 -6.47 2.76 -10.07
N ALA A 49 -5.99 1.51 -10.08
CA ALA A 49 -6.85 0.37 -10.35
C ALA A 49 -8.03 0.34 -9.37
N TYR A 50 -7.78 0.43 -8.06
CA TYR A 50 -8.81 0.44 -7.02
C TYR A 50 -9.85 1.56 -7.20
N CYS A 51 -9.43 2.78 -7.53
CA CYS A 51 -10.33 3.90 -7.78
C CYS A 51 -11.20 3.72 -9.04
N THR A 52 -10.73 2.99 -10.05
CA THR A 52 -11.50 2.74 -11.28
C THR A 52 -12.45 1.54 -11.20
N ILE A 53 -12.17 0.58 -10.30
CA ILE A 53 -13.04 -0.58 -10.04
C ILE A 53 -14.51 -0.20 -9.80
N PRO A 54 -14.88 0.76 -8.91
CA PRO A 54 -16.28 1.09 -8.67
C PRO A 54 -16.98 1.67 -9.91
N ALA A 55 -16.28 2.49 -10.71
CA ALA A 55 -16.84 3.06 -11.93
C ALA A 55 -17.11 1.97 -12.98
N VAL A 56 -16.18 1.03 -13.15
CA VAL A 56 -16.34 -0.11 -14.06
C VAL A 56 -17.47 -1.04 -13.58
N CYS A 57 -17.52 -1.34 -12.29
CA CYS A 57 -18.56 -2.16 -11.67
C CYS A 57 -19.96 -1.57 -11.90
N LEU A 58 -20.09 -0.24 -11.80
CA LEU A 58 -21.35 0.47 -12.01
C LEU A 58 -21.79 0.46 -13.49
N LEU A 59 -20.86 0.66 -14.43
CA LEU A 59 -21.17 0.68 -15.87
C LEU A 59 -21.44 -0.71 -16.47
N THR A 60 -20.77 -1.75 -15.97
CA THR A 60 -20.93 -3.13 -16.47
C THR A 60 -22.01 -3.92 -15.73
N GLY A 61 -22.54 -3.40 -14.61
CA GLY A 61 -23.57 -4.06 -13.79
C GLY A 61 -23.12 -5.37 -13.13
N LYS A 62 -21.84 -5.72 -13.23
CA LYS A 62 -21.26 -6.93 -12.62
C LYS A 62 -20.70 -6.58 -11.25
N PHE A 63 -21.47 -6.87 -10.21
CA PHE A 63 -20.98 -6.77 -8.83
C PHE A 63 -19.88 -7.79 -8.57
N ILE A 64 -18.71 -7.30 -8.18
CA ILE A 64 -17.52 -8.11 -7.86
C ILE A 64 -17.65 -8.78 -6.49
N ILE A 65 -18.46 -8.21 -5.60
CA ILE A 65 -18.69 -8.73 -4.25
C ILE A 65 -20.05 -9.45 -4.23
N PRO A 66 -20.08 -10.80 -4.08
CA PRO A 66 -21.34 -11.52 -3.84
C PRO A 66 -21.92 -11.11 -2.49
N THR A 67 -23.21 -11.36 -2.27
CA THR A 67 -23.93 -10.98 -1.04
C THR A 67 -23.13 -11.39 0.21
N LEU A 68 -22.74 -10.39 1.00
CA LEU A 68 -21.91 -10.56 2.19
C LEU A 68 -22.61 -11.52 3.16
N ASN A 69 -21.91 -12.59 3.54
CA ASN A 69 -22.35 -13.47 4.62
C ASN A 69 -22.17 -12.75 5.98
N ASN A 70 -22.93 -13.13 7.00
CA ASN A 70 -22.89 -12.50 8.34
C ASN A 70 -21.47 -12.44 8.94
N LEU A 71 -20.61 -13.42 8.65
CA LEU A 71 -19.22 -13.39 9.10
C LEU A 71 -18.39 -12.33 8.36
N ALA A 72 -18.57 -12.18 7.05
CA ALA A 72 -17.81 -11.25 6.22
C ALA A 72 -18.11 -9.79 6.57
N SER A 73 -19.37 -9.48 6.88
CA SER A 73 -19.77 -8.14 7.33
C SER A 73 -19.15 -7.76 8.68
N ILE A 74 -19.04 -8.70 9.62
CA ILE A 74 -18.39 -8.48 10.91
C ILE A 74 -16.89 -8.18 10.72
N TRP A 75 -16.19 -8.96 9.90
CA TRP A 75 -14.78 -8.70 9.59
C TRP A 75 -14.56 -7.34 8.92
N PHE A 76 -15.43 -6.97 7.98
CA PHE A 76 -15.38 -5.67 7.32
C PHE A 76 -15.56 -4.54 8.34
N LEU A 77 -16.60 -4.61 9.19
CA LEU A 77 -16.85 -3.62 10.23
C LEU A 77 -15.67 -3.51 11.23
N ALA A 78 -15.13 -4.64 11.67
CA ALA A 78 -14.00 -4.69 12.58
C ALA A 78 -12.76 -3.99 12.00
N LEU A 79 -12.48 -4.18 10.70
CA LEU A 79 -11.40 -3.49 10.00
C LEU A 79 -11.60 -1.97 9.93
N PHE A 80 -12.82 -1.47 9.68
CA PHE A 80 -13.07 -0.02 9.68
C PHE A 80 -12.87 0.59 11.07
N ILE A 81 -13.39 -0.08 12.10
CA ILE A 81 -13.24 0.39 13.48
C ILE A 81 -11.76 0.39 13.90
N SER A 82 -11.00 -0.65 13.57
CA SER A 82 -9.58 -0.71 13.92
C SER A 82 -8.77 0.40 13.24
N ILE A 83 -9.01 0.68 11.96
CA ILE A 83 -8.33 1.76 11.23
C ILE A 83 -8.61 3.13 11.87
N ILE A 84 -9.88 3.40 12.21
CA ILE A 84 -10.26 4.68 12.83
C ILE A 84 -9.62 4.79 14.22
N ALA A 85 -9.71 3.74 15.04
CA ALA A 85 -9.14 3.74 16.39
C ALA A 85 -7.63 3.93 16.38
N THR A 86 -6.89 3.22 15.50
CA THR A 86 -5.45 3.41 15.32
C THR A 86 -5.13 4.83 14.84
N SER A 87 -5.90 5.37 13.88
CA SER A 87 -5.68 6.75 13.39
C SER A 87 -5.86 7.80 14.50
N VAL A 88 -6.84 7.62 15.38
CA VAL A 88 -7.05 8.50 16.54
C VAL A 88 -5.92 8.36 17.56
N LEU A 89 -5.44 7.14 17.79
CA LEU A 89 -4.35 6.87 18.74
C LEU A 89 -3.01 7.46 18.26
N GLU A 90 -2.71 7.38 16.96
CA GLU A 90 -1.50 7.96 16.35
C GLU A 90 -1.49 9.50 16.38
N LEU A 91 -2.67 10.13 16.37
CA LEU A 91 -2.81 11.59 16.44
C LEU A 91 -2.75 12.13 17.88
N ARG A 92 -2.89 11.28 18.88
CA ARG A 92 -2.89 11.65 20.30
C ARG A 92 -1.48 11.67 20.87
#